data_AF-X1TAD1-F1
#
_entry.id   AF-X1TAD1-F1
#
_cell.length_a   1.000
_cell.length_b   1.000
_cell.length_c   1.000
_cell.angle_alpha   90.00
_cell.angle_beta   90.00
_cell.angle_gamma   90.00
#
_symmetry.space_group_name_H-M   'P 1'
#
loop_
_entity.id
_entity.type
_entity.pdbx_description
1 polymer ?
#
loop_
_entity_poly.entity_id
_entity_poly.type
_entity_poly.pdbx_seq_one_letter_code
_entity_poly.pdbx_strand_id
1 'polypeptide(L)'
;MGTGDFTHPGWLKELKEQFEPAEHGLFKVKQEYKKKIYFPVEDDVRFILTAEISNIYKKNGKVRKVHNVVFAPSFEVVEKIQN
;
A
#
# COMPACT_ATOMS: atom_id res chain seq x y z
N MET A 1 2.93 -9.08 -0.82
CA MET A 1 2.41 -8.46 0.41
C MET A 1 1.81 -7.09 0.08
N GLY A 2 0.79 -6.63 0.81
CA GLY A 2 0.28 -5.26 0.67
C GLY A 2 1.12 -4.28 1.47
N THR A 3 1.17 -3.00 1.07
CA THR A 3 1.89 -1.95 1.82
C THR A 3 1.11 -1.40 3.01
N GLY A 4 -0.14 -1.84 3.21
CA GLY A 4 -1.01 -1.34 4.27
C GLY A 4 -1.88 -0.20 3.77
N ASP A 5 -1.39 1.04 3.93
CA ASP A 5 -2.13 2.24 3.55
C ASP A 5 -1.25 3.27 2.84
N PHE A 6 -1.56 3.52 1.57
CA PHE A 6 -0.90 4.54 0.77
C PHE A 6 -1.54 5.93 0.88
N THR A 7 -2.68 6.08 1.57
CA THR A 7 -3.47 7.32 1.57
C THR A 7 -2.91 8.39 2.50
N HIS A 8 -2.08 8.02 3.48
CA HIS A 8 -1.39 9.00 4.32
C HIS A 8 -0.17 9.60 3.59
N PRO A 9 -0.04 10.94 3.45
CA PRO A 9 1.06 11.56 2.71
C PRO A 9 2.46 11.19 3.23
N GLY A 10 2.62 11.06 4.55
CA GLY A 10 3.88 10.64 5.16
C GLY A 10 4.27 9.21 4.80
N TRP A 11 3.29 8.30 4.75
CA TRP A 11 3.53 6.89 4.39
C TRP A 11 3.81 6.77 2.90
N LEU A 12 3.09 7.53 2.06
CA LEU A 12 3.39 7.56 0.63
C LEU A 12 4.80 8.05 0.34
N LYS A 13 5.25 9.10 1.04
CA LYS A 13 6.63 9.59 0.93
C LYS A 13 7.62 8.50 1.33
N GLU A 14 7.40 7.84 2.46
CA GLU A 14 8.24 6.73 2.92
C GLU A 14 8.28 5.57 1.92
N LEU A 15 7.13 5.17 1.37
CA LEU A 15 7.03 4.12 0.35
C LEU A 15 7.84 4.49 -0.90
N LYS A 16 7.75 5.73 -1.40
CA LYS A 16 8.55 6.19 -2.56
C LYS A 16 10.04 6.22 -2.27
N GLU A 17 10.44 6.55 -1.05
CA GLU A 17 11.84 6.56 -0.63
C GLU A 17 12.39 5.13 -0.53
N GLN A 18 11.64 4.19 0.05
CA GLN A 18 12.13 2.86 0.39
C GLN A 18 11.93 1.80 -0.70
N PHE A 19 10.96 1.98 -1.60
CA PHE A 19 10.58 0.96 -2.57
C PHE A 19 11.10 1.29 -3.97
N GLU A 20 11.41 0.26 -4.73
CA GLU A 20 11.75 0.33 -6.14
C GLU A 20 10.89 -0.67 -6.95
N PRO A 21 10.63 -0.38 -8.24
CA PRO A 21 9.91 -1.30 -9.11
C PRO A 21 10.62 -2.66 -9.20
N ALA A 22 9.83 -3.74 -9.28
CA ALA A 22 10.35 -5.09 -9.49
C ALA A 22 9.74 -5.72 -10.74
N GLU A 23 8.41 -5.86 -10.77
CA GLU A 23 7.63 -6.31 -11.92
C GLU A 23 6.46 -5.34 -12.13
N HIS A 24 5.68 -5.52 -13.20
CA HIS A 24 4.52 -4.65 -13.45
C HIS A 24 3.53 -4.69 -12.27
N GLY A 25 3.27 -3.54 -11.65
CA GLY A 25 2.38 -3.43 -10.49
C GLY A 25 3.00 -3.86 -9.16
N LEU A 26 4.26 -4.32 -9.15
CA LEU A 26 4.93 -4.89 -7.99
C LEU A 26 6.23 -4.15 -7.67
N PHE A 27 6.51 -4.08 -6.39
CA PHE A 27 7.63 -3.34 -5.82
C PHE A 27 8.43 -4.23 -4.88
N LYS A 28 9.68 -3.86 -4.65
CA LYS A 28 10.53 -4.46 -3.62
C LYS A 28 11.20 -3.37 -2.79
N VAL A 29 11.61 -3.72 -1.58
CA VAL A 29 12.37 -2.80 -0.73
C VAL A 29 13.78 -2.66 -1.30
N LYS A 30 14.28 -1.44 -1.41
CA LYS A 30 15.66 -1.16 -1.84
C LYS A 30 16.67 -1.75 -0.86
N GLN A 31 17.80 -2.22 -1.37
CA GLN A 31 18.82 -2.94 -0.59
C GLN A 31 19.34 -2.16 0.64
N GLU A 32 19.48 -0.83 0.52
CA GLU A 32 19.93 0.05 1.61
C GLU A 32 18.96 0.15 2.80
N TYR A 33 17.68 -0.15 2.57
CA TYR A 33 16.65 -0.16 3.61
C TYR A 33 16.47 -1.55 4.23
N LYS A 34 16.80 -2.65 3.54
CA LYS A 34 16.68 -4.03 4.09
C LYS A 34 17.49 -4.24 5.36
N LYS A 35 18.68 -3.64 5.45
CA LYS A 35 19.58 -3.74 6.62
C LYS A 35 19.10 -2.94 7.83
N LYS A 36 18.14 -2.04 7.66
CA LYS A 36 17.60 -1.17 8.72
C LYS A 36 16.37 -1.75 9.42
N ILE A 37 15.88 -2.92 8.97
CA ILE A 37 14.65 -3.53 9.46
C ILE A 37 15.00 -4.58 10.52
N TYR A 38 14.24 -4.58 11.63
CA TYR A 38 14.38 -5.56 12.71
C TYR A 38 14.20 -7.01 12.24
N PHE A 39 13.41 -7.19 11.18
CA PHE A 39 13.23 -8.45 10.48
C PHE A 39 13.69 -8.28 9.03
N PRO A 40 14.78 -8.95 8.60
CA PRO A 40 15.26 -8.82 7.24
C PRO A 40 14.18 -9.32 6.28
N VAL A 41 13.83 -8.45 5.31
CA VAL A 41 12.91 -8.82 4.23
C VAL A 41 13.70 -9.60 3.19
N GLU A 42 13.25 -10.82 2.88
CA GLU A 42 13.86 -11.65 1.84
C GLU A 42 13.81 -10.95 0.48
N ASP A 43 14.83 -11.20 -0.35
CA ASP A 43 14.97 -10.55 -1.66
C ASP A 43 13.83 -10.87 -2.64
N ASP A 44 13.13 -11.98 -2.41
CA ASP A 44 12.06 -12.47 -3.27
C ASP A 44 10.67 -11.89 -2.90
N VAL A 45 10.57 -11.13 -1.80
CA VAL A 45 9.30 -10.52 -1.41
C VAL A 45 8.92 -9.41 -2.38
N ARG A 46 7.69 -9.50 -2.89
CA ARG A 46 7.05 -8.45 -3.69
C ARG A 46 5.92 -7.78 -2.93
N PHE A 47 5.83 -6.48 -3.11
CA PHE A 47 4.83 -5.63 -2.51
C PHE A 47 3.94 -5.02 -3.58
N ILE A 48 2.67 -4.85 -3.26
CA ILE A 48 1.71 -4.09 -4.05
C ILE A 48 1.16 -2.95 -3.20
N LEU A 49 0.99 -1.77 -3.80
CA LEU A 49 0.47 -0.61 -3.10
C LEU A 49 -0.99 -0.88 -2.72
N THR A 50 -1.27 -0.86 -1.42
CA THR A 50 -2.63 -1.08 -0.90
C THR A 50 -3.10 0.05 0.00
N ALA A 51 -4.43 0.21 0.06
CA ALA A 51 -5.13 0.97 1.08
C ALA A 51 -6.40 0.24 1.50
N GLU A 52 -6.86 0.45 2.73
CA GLU A 52 -8.11 -0.11 3.22
C GLU A 52 -9.12 1.00 3.53
N ILE A 53 -10.32 0.87 2.97
CA ILE A 53 -11.44 1.80 3.21
C ILE A 53 -12.52 1.05 3.98
N SER A 54 -12.72 1.46 5.23
CA SER A 54 -13.83 1.03 6.08
C SER A 54 -15.12 1.73 5.64
N ASN A 55 -15.98 1.02 4.92
CA ASN A 55 -17.27 1.52 4.47
C ASN A 55 -18.39 1.06 5.41
N ILE A 56 -18.92 1.99 6.20
CA ILE A 56 -20.00 1.75 7.17
C ILE A 56 -21.23 2.55 6.75
N TYR A 57 -22.33 1.86 6.46
CA TYR A 57 -23.56 2.51 5.98
C TYR A 57 -24.82 1.79 6.49
N LYS A 58 -25.97 2.48 6.39
CA LYS A 58 -27.30 1.91 6.72
C LYS A 58 -28.08 1.65 5.44
N LYS A 59 -28.72 0.48 5.34
CA LYS A 59 -29.64 0.14 4.23
C LYS A 59 -30.81 -0.67 4.79
N ASN A 60 -32.04 -0.20 4.54
CA ASN A 60 -33.28 -0.81 5.03
C ASN A 60 -33.28 -1.02 6.55
N GLY A 61 -32.90 0.01 7.31
CA GLY A 61 -32.83 -0.04 8.77
C GLY A 61 -31.67 -0.87 9.35
N LYS A 62 -30.86 -1.55 8.54
CA LYS A 62 -29.73 -2.39 9.00
C LYS A 62 -28.39 -1.70 8.75
N VAL A 63 -27.49 -1.75 9.74
CA VAL A 63 -26.09 -1.32 9.60
C VAL A 63 -25.32 -2.38 8.83
N ARG A 64 -24.50 -1.95 7.89
CA ARG A 64 -23.57 -2.78 7.10
C ARG A 64 -22.17 -2.20 7.26
N LYS A 65 -21.19 -3.08 7.43
CA LYS A 65 -19.77 -2.74 7.53
C LYS A 65 -19.05 -3.55 6.46
N VAL A 66 -18.37 -2.89 5.54
CA VAL A 66 -17.66 -3.50 4.40
C VAL A 66 -16.26 -2.91 4.36
N HIS A 67 -15.25 -3.78 4.39
CA HIS A 67 -13.86 -3.39 4.24
C HIS A 67 -13.47 -3.53 2.78
N ASN A 68 -13.13 -2.43 2.13
CA ASN A 68 -12.67 -2.43 0.74
C ASN A 68 -11.15 -2.31 0.73
N VAL A 69 -10.47 -3.32 0.22
CA VAL A 69 -9.02 -3.26 -0.01
C VAL A 69 -8.79 -2.79 -1.44
N VAL A 70 -8.10 -1.66 -1.58
CA VAL A 70 -7.78 -1.04 -2.87
C VAL A 70 -6.34 -1.41 -3.22
N PHE A 71 -6.13 -1.89 -4.45
CA PHE A 71 -4.82 -2.17 -5.01
C PHE A 71 -4.50 -1.14 -6.09
N ALA A 72 -3.31 -0.53 -6.03
CA ALA A 72 -2.85 0.43 -7.03
C ALA A 72 -1.60 -0.10 -7.74
N PRO A 73 -1.54 -0.03 -9.08
CA PRO A 73 -0.43 -0.60 -9.84
C PRO A 73 0.79 0.32 -9.91
N SER A 74 0.66 1.60 -9.53
CA SER A 74 1.77 2.55 -9.61
C SER A 74 1.61 3.72 -8.65
N PHE A 75 2.72 4.41 -8.36
CA PHE A 75 2.70 5.61 -7.52
C PHE A 75 1.93 6.76 -8.18
N GLU A 76 1.93 6.86 -9.52
CA GLU A 76 1.14 7.86 -10.25
C GLU A 76 -0.36 7.62 -10.07
N VAL A 77 -0.81 6.35 -10.03
CA VAL A 77 -2.21 6.03 -9.74
C VAL A 77 -2.55 6.39 -8.29
N VAL A 78 -1.65 6.09 -7.35
CA VAL A 78 -1.84 6.47 -5.94
C VAL A 78 -1.95 7.99 -5.78
N GLU A 79 -1.08 8.78 -6.41
CA GLU A 79 -1.14 10.25 -6.36
C GLU A 79 -2.45 10.79 -6.91
N LYS A 80 -3.00 10.18 -7.97
CA LYS A 80 -4.33 10.55 -8.49
C LYS A 80 -5.48 10.21 -7.54
N ILE A 81 -5.30 9.24 -6.65
CA ILE A 81 -6.29 8.87 -5.63
C ILE A 81 -6.23 9.84 -4.44
N GLN A 82 -5.06 10.43 -4.14
CA GLN A 82 -4.88 11.39 -3.04
C GLN A 82 -5.28 12.84 -3.39
N ASN A 83 -5.41 13.18 -4.68
CA ASN A 83 -5.80 14.51 -5.16
C ASN A 83 -7.31 14.65 -5.31
#